data_AF-A0AAU4LA70-F1
#
_entry.id   AF-A0AAU4LA70-F1
#
_cell.length_a   1.000
_cell.length_b   1.000
_cell.length_c   1.000
_cell.angle_alpha   90.00
_cell.angle_beta   90.00
_cell.angle_gamma   90.00
#
_symmetry.space_group_name_H-M   'P 1'
#
loop_
_entity.id
_entity.type
_entity.pdbx_description
1 polymer ?
#
loop_
_entity_poly.entity_id
_entity_poly.type
_entity_poly.pdbx_seq_one_letter_code
_entity_poly.pdbx_strand_id
1 'polypeptide(L)' 'MSVLPRCGTAGSGPTRHHYEIAVDRAMFDCHFGFLALYRGTRLVLAPGWVTDPVPYDARTRAVSR' A
#
# COMPACT_ATOMS: atom_id res chain seq x y z
N MET A 1 44.99 22.49 -9.10
CA MET A 1 44.85 21.82 -10.40
C MET A 1 43.48 21.15 -10.41
N SER A 2 42.47 21.83 -10.95
CA SER A 2 41.07 21.37 -10.97
C SER A 2 40.86 20.32 -12.04
N VAL A 3 40.20 19.21 -11.71
CA VAL A 3 39.55 18.33 -12.68
C VAL A 3 38.05 18.57 -12.55
N LEU A 4 37.48 19.23 -13.55
CA LEU A 4 36.04 19.42 -13.70
C LEU A 4 35.37 18.07 -13.98
N PRO A 5 34.15 17.82 -13.48
CA PRO A 5 33.36 16.68 -13.93
C PRO A 5 33.01 16.88 -15.42
N ARG A 6 33.36 15.90 -16.25
CA ARG A 6 32.91 15.80 -17.63
C ARG A 6 31.38 15.79 -17.61
N CYS A 7 30.76 16.75 -18.28
CA CYS A 7 29.35 16.64 -18.65
C CYS A 7 29.21 15.42 -19.57
N GLY A 8 28.80 14.28 -18.99
CA GLY A 8 28.31 13.15 -19.74
C GLY A 8 26.86 13.43 -20.08
N THR A 9 26.56 13.56 -21.37
CA THR A 9 25.19 13.59 -21.87
C THR A 9 24.49 12.29 -21.46
N ALA A 10 23.77 12.31 -20.35
CA ALA A 10 22.87 11.23 -19.98
C ALA A 10 21.69 11.28 -20.95
N GLY A 11 21.71 10.39 -21.95
CA GLY A 11 20.56 10.20 -22.82
C GLY A 11 19.34 9.88 -21.95
N SER A 12 18.29 10.69 -22.08
CA SER A 12 16.97 10.39 -21.51
C SER A 12 16.35 9.24 -22.33
N GLY A 13 16.80 8.01 -22.05
CA GLY A 13 16.04 6.82 -22.42
C GLY A 13 14.79 6.75 -21.54
N PRO A 14 13.68 6.17 -22.01
CA PRO A 14 12.47 6.01 -21.18
C PRO A 14 12.87 5.30 -19.89
N THR A 15 12.60 5.93 -18.76
CA THR A 15 12.81 5.31 -17.45
C THR A 15 11.96 4.05 -17.44
N ARG A 16 12.62 2.88 -17.52
CA ARG A 16 11.95 1.61 -17.26
C ARG A 16 11.46 1.71 -15.83
N HIS A 17 10.15 1.85 -15.64
CA HIS A 17 9.56 1.77 -14.32
C HIS A 17 9.79 0.35 -13.82
N HIS A 18 10.87 0.17 -13.05
CA HIS A 18 11.06 -1.04 -12.28
C HIS A 18 9.99 -1.01 -11.20
N TYR A 19 8.99 -1.87 -11.35
CA TYR A 19 7.97 -2.07 -10.33
C TYR A 19 8.64 -2.79 -9.17
N GLU A 20 9.14 -2.02 -8.21
CA GLU A 20 9.61 -2.56 -6.94
C GLU A 20 8.37 -2.73 -6.04
N ILE A 21 7.97 -3.98 -5.83
CA ILE A 21 6.84 -4.32 -4.96
C ILE A 21 7.40 -4.43 -3.54
N ALA A 22 7.26 -3.35 -2.77
CA ALA A 22 7.48 -3.41 -1.33
C ALA A 22 6.29 -4.10 -0.67
N VAL A 23 6.52 -5.27 -0.06
CA VAL A 23 5.53 -5.94 0.78
C VAL A 23 5.73 -5.46 2.20
N ASP A 24 4.79 -4.64 2.68
CA ASP A 24 4.76 -4.21 4.08
C ASP A 24 3.65 -4.97 4.84
N ARG A 25 3.88 -5.22 6.13
CA ARG A 25 2.93 -5.91 7.00
C ARG A 25 2.34 -4.91 7.99
N ALA A 26 1.09 -4.52 7.75
CA ALA A 26 0.31 -3.76 8.71
C ALA A 26 -0.33 -4.68 9.75
N MET A 27 -0.19 -4.31 11.04
CA MET A 27 -0.91 -4.90 12.16
C MET A 27 -2.02 -3.92 12.58
N PHE A 28 -3.26 -4.37 12.58
CA PHE A 28 -4.44 -3.55 12.92
C PHE A 28 -4.98 -3.92 14.30
N ASP A 29 -4.07 -4.07 15.26
CA ASP A 29 -4.39 -4.53 16.61
C ASP A 29 -4.88 -3.40 17.53
N CYS A 30 -4.82 -2.15 17.06
CA CYS A 30 -5.28 -0.96 17.78
C CYS A 30 -6.36 -0.21 17.00
N HIS A 31 -7.05 0.72 17.67
CA HIS A 31 -8.16 1.46 17.09
C HIS A 31 -7.84 2.04 15.70
N PHE A 32 -8.60 1.64 14.68
CA PHE A 32 -8.40 2.09 13.31
C PHE A 32 -9.70 2.54 12.64
N GLY A 33 -9.59 3.51 11.73
CA GLY A 33 -10.68 3.94 10.86
C GLY A 33 -10.70 3.16 9.55
N PHE A 34 -11.88 2.92 8.99
CA PHE A 34 -12.03 2.32 7.67
C PHE A 34 -13.04 3.08 6.80
N LEU A 35 -12.86 2.95 5.49
CA LEU A 35 -13.73 3.52 4.48
C LEU A 35 -14.04 2.43 3.45
N ALA A 36 -15.25 1.89 3.50
CA ALA A 36 -15.74 1.04 2.42
C ALA A 36 -16.11 1.94 1.24
N LEU A 37 -15.33 1.85 0.16
CA LEU A 37 -15.45 2.72 -1.02
C LEU A 37 -15.82 1.91 -2.26
N TYR A 38 -16.74 2.43 -3.07
CA TYR A 38 -16.91 1.94 -4.43
C TYR A 38 -15.85 2.58 -5.34
N ARG A 39 -14.81 1.83 -5.73
CA ARG A 39 -13.65 2.37 -6.47
C ARG A 39 -14.01 3.00 -7.82
N GLY A 40 -15.09 2.56 -8.47
CA GLY A 40 -15.50 3.08 -9.78
C GLY A 40 -15.89 4.57 -9.73
N THR A 41 -16.54 5.00 -8.65
CA THR A 41 -16.97 6.40 -8.47
C THR A 41 -16.35 7.09 -7.26
N ARG A 42 -15.54 6.37 -6.48
CA ARG A 42 -14.95 6.79 -5.20
C ARG A 42 -15.98 7.21 -4.15
N LEU A 43 -17.21 6.74 -4.25
CA LEU A 43 -18.23 6.97 -3.24
C LEU A 43 -17.94 6.15 -1.99
N VAL A 44 -18.07 6.80 -0.82
CA VAL A 44 -18.02 6.13 0.48
C VAL A 44 -19.37 5.45 0.70
N LEU A 45 -19.36 4.12 0.74
CA LEU A 45 -20.52 3.29 1.04
C LEU A 45 -20.75 3.19 2.54
N ALA A 46 -19.67 3.04 3.31
CA ALA A 46 -19.75 2.96 4.76
C ALA A 46 -18.43 3.47 5.39
N PRO A 47 -18.46 4.58 6.15
CA PRO A 47 -17.36 4.98 7.01
C PRO A 47 -17.51 4.38 8.41
N GLY A 48 -16.39 4.09 9.07
CA GLY A 48 -16.43 3.59 10.44
C GLY A 48 -15.10 3.65 11.17
N TRP A 49 -15.19 3.40 12.47
CA TRP A 49 -14.09 3.30 13.41
C TRP A 49 -14.22 2.00 14.20
N VAL A 50 -13.13 1.24 14.29
CA VAL A 50 -13.07 -0.02 15.05
C VAL A 50 -12.23 0.25 16.29
N THR A 51 -12.88 0.46 17.44
CA THR A 51 -12.21 0.78 18.70
C THR A 51 -11.69 -0.45 19.45
N ASP A 52 -12.39 -1.57 19.33
CA ASP A 52 -12.05 -2.84 20.00
C ASP A 52 -12.21 -4.00 19.00
N PRO A 53 -11.11 -4.41 18.33
CA PRO A 53 -11.16 -5.48 17.34
C PRO A 53 -11.21 -6.86 18.00
N VAL A 54 -12.23 -7.65 17.69
CA VAL A 54 -12.31 -9.05 18.13
C VAL A 54 -11.27 -9.88 17.37
N PRO A 55 -10.48 -10.74 18.05
CA PRO A 55 -9.50 -11.60 17.40
C PRO A 55 -10.12 -12.48 16.32
N TYR A 56 -9.43 -12.59 15.20
CA TYR A 56 -9.85 -13.48 14.12
C TYR A 56 -9.70 -14.96 14.54
N ASP A 57 -10.81 -15.68 14.72
CA ASP A 57 -10.79 -17.12 15.03
C ASP A 57 -10.41 -17.94 13.79
N ALA A 58 -9.35 -18.75 13.91
CA ALA A 58 -8.88 -19.66 12.89
C ALA A 58 -9.92 -20.70 12.44
N ARG A 59 -10.95 -20.97 13.26
CA ARG A 59 -12.07 -21.86 12.89
C ARG A 59 -12.90 -21.31 11.73
N THR A 60 -13.02 -19.99 11.58
CA THR A 60 -13.76 -19.36 10.47
C THR A 60 -13.08 -19.56 9.12
N ARG A 61 -11.76 -19.81 9.11
CA ARG A 61 -10.96 -20.03 7.90
C ARG A 61 -11.12 -21.43 7.29
N ALA A 62 -11.49 -22.42 8.10
CA ALA A 62 -11.64 -23.81 7.65
C ALA A 62 -12.88 -24.05 6.78
N VAL A 63 -13.83 -23.11 6.77
CA VAL A 63 -15.12 -23.22 6.05
C VAL A 63 -15.03 -22.63 4.63
N SER A 64 -13.95 -21.91 4.29
CA SER A 64 -13.81 -21.23 3.00
C SER A 64 -12.83 -21.90 2.03
N ARG A 65 -12.46 -23.16 2.24
CA ARG A 65 -11.58 -23.94 1.35
C ARG A 65 -12.31 -25.09 0.71
#